data_AF-A0A2D8LTW0-F1
#
_entry.id   AF-A0A2D8LTW0-F1
#
_cell.length_a   1.000
_cell.length_b   1.000
_cell.length_c   1.000
_cell.angle_alpha   90.00
_cell.angle_beta   90.00
_cell.angle_gamma   90.00
#
_symmetry.space_group_name_H-M   'P 1'
#
loop_
_entity.id
_entity.type
_entity.pdbx_description
1 polymer ?
#
loop_
_entity_poly.entity_id
_entity_poly.type
_entity_poly.pdbx_seq_one_letter_code
_entity_poly.pdbx_strand_id
1 'polypeptide(L)'
;MRRRRTPRIVSEPEPTVGAGPHPDPWPDDPRLDPVLLAEGDRRNVLDVYRYWSVEAIVADLDTRRHPFHVAIENWEHDRNIGT
;
A
#
# COMPACT_ATOMS: atom_id res chain seq x y z
N MET A 1 17.07 -45.74 -10.38
CA MET A 1 17.50 -44.32 -10.33
C MET A 1 16.29 -43.41 -10.51
N ARG A 2 15.81 -42.72 -9.46
CA ARG A 2 14.72 -41.72 -9.57
C ARG A 2 15.30 -40.33 -9.27
N ARG A 3 15.43 -39.48 -10.30
CA ARG A 3 15.85 -38.08 -10.16
C ARG A 3 14.69 -37.29 -9.54
N ARG A 4 14.83 -36.83 -8.30
CA ARG A 4 13.91 -35.87 -7.69
C ARG A 4 14.14 -34.52 -8.38
N ARG A 5 13.14 -34.02 -9.12
CA ARG A 5 13.13 -32.65 -9.62
C ARG A 5 12.86 -31.74 -8.42
N THR A 6 13.80 -30.85 -8.12
CA THR A 6 13.57 -29.69 -7.27
C THR A 6 12.53 -28.78 -7.93
N PRO A 7 11.45 -28.37 -7.24
CA PRO A 7 10.59 -27.32 -7.76
C PRO A 7 11.38 -26.01 -7.78
N ARG A 8 11.44 -25.38 -8.95
CA ARG A 8 11.91 -24.01 -9.12
C ARG A 8 10.87 -23.12 -8.43
N ILE A 9 11.23 -22.49 -7.32
CA ILE A 9 10.43 -21.39 -6.77
C ILE A 9 10.43 -20.31 -7.86
N VAL A 10 9.28 -20.13 -8.50
CA VAL A 10 8.99 -18.96 -9.31
C VAL A 10 8.88 -17.80 -8.32
N SER A 11 9.79 -16.85 -8.39
CA SER A 11 9.68 -15.60 -7.66
C SER A 11 8.45 -14.88 -8.21
N GLU A 12 7.35 -14.86 -7.46
CA GLU A 12 6.27 -13.91 -7.73
C GLU A 12 6.88 -12.49 -7.72
N PRO A 13 6.50 -11.60 -8.66
CA PRO A 13 7.01 -10.24 -8.65
C PRO A 13 6.63 -9.60 -7.31
N GLU A 14 7.63 -9.17 -6.55
CA GLU A 14 7.38 -8.45 -5.31
C GLU A 14 6.45 -7.28 -5.63
N PRO A 15 5.33 -7.10 -4.88
CA PRO A 15 4.44 -5.99 -5.14
C PRO A 15 5.27 -4.72 -5.08
N THR A 16 5.32 -4.00 -6.19
CA THR A 16 6.09 -2.75 -6.27
C THR A 16 5.45 -1.82 -5.24
N VAL A 17 6.14 -1.57 -4.12
CA VAL A 17 5.61 -0.74 -3.05
C VAL A 17 5.60 0.69 -3.56
N GLY A 18 4.41 1.18 -3.90
CA GLY A 18 4.22 2.53 -4.41
C GLY A 18 3.80 2.61 -5.87
N ALA A 19 3.22 3.75 -6.24
CA ALA A 19 2.98 4.13 -7.63
C ALA A 19 3.92 5.27 -8.03
N GLY A 20 4.34 5.30 -9.30
CA GLY A 20 5.10 6.41 -9.86
C GLY A 20 4.24 7.67 -10.06
N PRO A 21 4.80 8.73 -10.67
CA PRO A 21 4.05 9.93 -11.04
C PRO A 21 2.79 9.63 -11.84
N HIS A 22 1.71 10.37 -11.59
CA HIS A 22 0.49 10.29 -12.36
C HIS A 22 0.66 11.06 -13.69
N PRO A 23 0.27 10.48 -14.83
CA PRO A 23 0.36 11.18 -16.12
C PRO A 23 -0.54 12.42 -16.17
N ASP A 24 -0.09 13.47 -16.85
CA ASP A 24 -0.91 14.63 -17.17
C ASP A 24 -1.96 14.32 -18.26
N PRO A 25 -3.12 15.00 -18.27
CA PRO A 25 -3.55 16.00 -17.28
C PRO A 25 -4.05 15.36 -15.99
N TRP A 26 -3.74 15.99 -14.86
CA TRP A 26 -4.26 15.52 -13.58
C TRP A 26 -5.76 15.78 -13.42
N PRO A 27 -6.48 14.91 -12.69
CA PRO A 27 -7.87 15.17 -12.31
C PRO A 27 -7.98 16.40 -11.40
N ASP A 28 -9.04 17.18 -11.59
CA ASP A 28 -9.42 18.27 -10.68
C ASP A 28 -10.22 17.71 -9.49
N ASP A 29 -9.52 17.05 -8.56
CA ASP A 29 -10.10 16.53 -7.31
C ASP A 29 -9.33 17.10 -6.10
N PRO A 30 -10.00 17.82 -5.19
CA PRO A 30 -9.36 18.43 -4.01
C PRO A 30 -8.79 17.40 -3.01
N ARG A 31 -9.12 16.11 -3.15
CA ARG A 31 -8.53 15.05 -2.33
C ARG A 31 -7.12 14.67 -2.77
N LEU A 32 -6.75 14.95 -4.02
CA LEU A 32 -5.44 14.60 -4.55
C LEU A 32 -4.38 15.56 -4.07
N ASP A 33 -3.22 15.03 -3.70
CA ASP A 33 -2.03 15.81 -3.36
C ASP A 33 -1.18 16.02 -4.64
N PRO A 34 -1.00 17.28 -5.09
CA PRO A 34 -0.20 17.58 -6.28
C PRO A 34 1.23 17.06 -6.21
N VAL A 35 1.84 17.00 -5.02
CA VAL A 35 3.20 16.50 -4.85
C VAL A 35 3.25 14.99 -5.08
N LEU A 36 2.26 14.25 -4.59
CA LEU A 36 2.17 12.81 -4.83
C LEU A 36 1.87 12.48 -6.29
N LEU A 37 1.06 13.30 -6.96
CA LEU A 37 0.84 13.17 -8.41
C LEU A 37 2.13 13.41 -9.20
N ALA A 38 2.92 14.43 -8.83
CA ALA A 38 4.16 14.80 -9.51
C ALA A 38 5.30 13.79 -9.29
N GLU A 39 5.51 13.37 -8.05
CA GLU A 39 6.70 12.61 -7.63
C GLU A 39 6.43 11.10 -7.51
N GLY A 40 5.15 10.72 -7.55
CA GLY A 40 4.69 9.38 -7.22
C GLY A 40 4.43 9.20 -5.73
N ASP A 41 3.61 8.20 -5.43
CA ASP A 41 3.19 7.88 -4.08
C ASP A 41 3.77 6.53 -3.66
N ARG A 42 4.85 6.58 -2.88
CA ARG A 42 5.57 5.40 -2.36
C ARG A 42 5.00 4.85 -1.04
N ARG A 43 3.89 5.41 -0.55
CA ARG A 43 3.32 4.99 0.73
C ARG A 43 2.69 3.60 0.60
N ASN A 44 2.69 2.84 1.70
CA ASN A 44 1.93 1.60 1.79
C ASN A 44 0.48 1.93 2.15
N VAL A 45 -0.26 2.39 1.14
CA VAL A 45 -1.70 2.66 1.20
C VAL A 45 -2.42 1.76 0.22
N LEU A 46 -3.70 1.50 0.47
CA LEU A 46 -4.56 0.84 -0.50
C LEU A 46 -4.61 1.68 -1.78
N ASP A 47 -4.74 1.02 -2.93
CA ASP A 47 -4.74 1.70 -4.23
C ASP A 47 -5.86 2.74 -4.37
N VAL A 48 -6.98 2.55 -3.67
CA VAL A 48 -8.09 3.52 -3.62
C VAL A 48 -7.71 4.87 -3.02
N TYR A 49 -6.62 4.92 -2.25
CA TYR A 49 -6.11 6.13 -1.61
C TYR A 49 -4.80 6.62 -2.23
N ARG A 50 -4.38 6.01 -3.35
CA ARG A 50 -3.16 6.43 -4.04
C ARG A 50 -3.30 7.88 -4.47
N TYR A 51 -2.27 8.67 -4.19
CA TYR A 51 -2.21 10.11 -4.44
C TYR A 51 -3.16 10.98 -3.59
N TRP A 52 -3.99 10.40 -2.73
CA TRP A 52 -4.81 11.19 -1.82
C TRP A 52 -3.96 11.81 -0.71
N SER A 53 -4.31 13.03 -0.31
CA SER A 53 -3.77 13.64 0.90
C SER A 53 -4.13 12.79 2.12
N VAL A 54 -3.29 12.84 3.15
CA VAL A 54 -3.56 12.10 4.40
C VAL A 54 -4.87 12.58 5.01
N GLU A 55 -5.16 13.88 4.94
CA GLU A 55 -6.39 14.50 5.41
C GLU A 55 -7.63 13.93 4.71
N ALA A 56 -7.58 13.75 3.38
CA ALA A 56 -8.68 13.16 2.62
C ALA A 56 -8.93 11.70 2.99
N ILE A 57 -7.85 10.93 3.22
CA ILE A 57 -7.95 9.54 3.68
C ILE A 57 -8.57 9.49 5.08
N VAL A 58 -8.11 10.34 6.00
CA VAL A 58 -8.66 10.42 7.36
C VAL A 58 -10.14 10.77 7.32
N ALA A 59 -10.53 11.78 6.55
CA ALA A 59 -11.93 12.17 6.40
C ALA A 59 -12.80 11.05 5.83
N ASP A 60 -12.33 10.30 4.84
CA ASP A 60 -13.06 9.15 4.29
C ASP A 60 -13.17 8.01 5.32
N LEU A 61 -12.09 7.69 6.03
CA LEU A 61 -12.11 6.70 7.10
C LEU A 61 -13.05 7.10 8.23
N ASP A 62 -13.10 8.38 8.60
CA ASP A 62 -14.02 8.90 9.61
C ASP A 62 -15.49 8.63 9.26
N THR A 63 -15.86 8.63 7.98
CA THR A 63 -17.23 8.28 7.56
C THR A 63 -17.57 6.80 7.79
N ARG A 64 -16.55 5.94 7.88
CA ARG A 64 -16.68 4.48 7.99
C ARG A 64 -16.31 3.96 9.38
N ARG A 65 -15.84 4.81 10.28
CA ARG A 65 -15.45 4.41 11.64
C ARG A 65 -16.67 3.80 12.34
N HIS A 66 -16.53 2.54 12.75
CA HIS A 66 -17.29 2.05 13.90
C HIS A 66 -16.33 2.06 15.11
N PRO A 67 -16.85 2.19 16.33
CA PRO A 67 -16.00 2.20 17.51
C PRO A 67 -15.35 0.82 17.68
N PHE A 68 -14.14 0.66 17.19
CA PHE A 68 -13.28 -0.48 17.50
C PHE A 68 -11.94 0.04 18.02
N HIS A 69 -11.54 -0.49 19.17
CA HIS A 69 -10.27 -0.22 19.79
C HIS A 69 -9.20 -1.04 19.07
N VAL A 70 -8.36 -0.39 18.27
CA VAL A 70 -7.19 -1.04 17.66
C VAL A 70 -6.00 -0.87 18.61
N ALA A 71 -5.58 -1.95 19.25
CA ALA A 71 -4.27 -2.02 19.87
C ALA A 71 -3.26 -2.43 18.78
N ILE A 72 -2.49 -1.47 18.25
CA ILE A 72 -1.36 -1.78 17.36
C ILE A 72 -0.10 -1.84 18.22
N GLU A 73 0.40 -3.05 18.46
CA GLU A 73 1.73 -3.26 19.02
C GLU A 73 2.72 -3.46 17.87
N ASN A 74 3.47 -2.40 17.56
CA ASN A 74 4.47 -2.39 16.50
C ASN A 74 5.77 -2.98 17.06
N TRP A 75 5.97 -4.30 16.96
CA TRP A 75 7.20 -4.96 17.42
C TRP A 75 8.25 -4.98 16.31
N GLU A 76 9.26 -4.13 16.43
CA GLU A 76 10.55 -4.16 15.73
C GLU A 76 11.36 -5.43 16.10
N HIS A 77 10.80 -6.63 15.92
CA HIS A 77 11.47 -7.94 15.84
C HIS A 77 10.43 -9.06 16.00
N ASP A 78 9.76 -9.51 14.93
CA ASP A 78 9.29 -10.90 14.94
C ASP A 78 9.45 -11.56 13.57
N ARG A 79 10.41 -12.49 13.52
CA ARG A 79 10.67 -13.40 12.40
C ARG A 79 9.73 -14.62 12.46
N ASN A 80 8.44 -14.46 12.79
CA ASN A 80 7.47 -15.56 12.72
C ASN A 80 6.09 -15.08 12.21
N ILE A 81 5.99 -14.79 10.91
CA ILE A 81 4.71 -15.02 10.23
C ILE A 81 4.67 -16.52 9.90
N GLY A 82 3.92 -17.26 10.72
CA GLY A 82 4.09 -18.70 10.89
C GLY A 82 3.75 -19.61 9.71
N THR A 83 4.58 -20.68 9.63
CA THR A 83 4.53 -21.95 8.86
C THR A 83 4.89 -21.91 7.37
#